data_AF-A0A0L9TMK7-F1
#
_entry.id   AF-A0A0L9TMK7-F1
#
_cell.length_a   1.000
_cell.length_b   1.000
_cell.length_c   1.000
_cell.angle_alpha   90.00
_cell.angle_beta   90.00
_cell.angle_gamma   90.00
#
_symmetry.space_group_name_H-M   'P 1'
#
loop_
_entity.id
_entity.type
_entity.pdbx_description
1 polymer ?
#
loop_
_entity_poly.entity_id
_entity_poly.type
_entity_poly.pdbx_seq_one_letter_code
_entity_poly.pdbx_strand_id
1 'polypeptide(L)'
;MELWLKLMKKPQPEAYVNPNLDPVLLVPGVGGSILHAVSDPDGSQERVWVRFLSAEYKLKTKLWSRYDPSTGKTESMDPNSTIMIPEDRHGLYAIDILDPDLMIGSEGVYYFHDMIVEMRKWGFEEGKTLFGFGYDFRQSNRLQETMDRLGAKLESIYNAAGGKKINIISHSMGGLLVKCFMCLQSDIFEKYVKNWVAITAPFQGAPGSTNATFLNGMSFVEGWEQNLFISKWSMHQLLIECPSVYELRGCPNFHWEHVPVLELWRERHDSEGKSHVVLESYPPCDSIEILKQALVNNTVNYDGEDISLPFNLDILNWANKTWEILSSAKLPSQVKFYNIYGTNLETPHSVCFGSGDKPVTDLQKLRYFQAKYVFVDGDGTVPIESAKADGLNAEARVGVPGEHRGILREPHVFRLIKHWLKAGVPDPFYNPLNDFVILPTAFEMERYKEKGVEVASLKEEWEIISKDQDDLSNTSDKMCSISVSHEGANQSYSEAHATLVIHPGTDSKHVQLNALAVSVDAL
;
A
#
# COMPACT_ATOMS: atom_id res chain seq x y z
N MET A 1 -4.94 37.15 -11.01
CA MET A 1 -4.17 35.90 -10.80
C MET A 1 -4.39 34.92 -11.95
N GLU A 2 -5.62 34.57 -12.32
CA GLU A 2 -5.92 33.65 -13.44
C GLU A 2 -5.34 34.08 -14.80
N LEU A 3 -5.32 35.39 -15.08
CA LEU A 3 -4.71 35.91 -16.31
C LEU A 3 -3.19 35.73 -16.35
N TRP A 4 -2.53 35.78 -15.19
CA TRP A 4 -1.07 35.60 -15.06
C TRP A 4 -0.67 34.12 -15.16
N LEU A 5 -1.49 33.21 -14.64
CA LEU A 5 -1.30 31.76 -14.77
C LEU A 5 -1.42 31.26 -16.23
N LYS A 6 -2.23 31.92 -17.07
CA LYS A 6 -2.31 31.61 -18.50
C LYS A 6 -1.08 32.04 -19.30
N LEU A 7 -0.35 33.06 -18.85
CA LEU A 7 0.82 33.63 -19.55
C LEU A 7 2.13 32.87 -19.30
N MET A 8 2.19 31.99 -18.29
CA MET A 8 3.39 31.21 -17.93
C MET A 8 3.39 29.77 -18.46
N LYS A 9 2.31 29.29 -19.11
CA LYS A 9 2.33 27.97 -19.74
C LYS A 9 3.12 28.05 -21.05
N LYS A 10 4.38 27.61 -21.02
CA LYS A 10 5.07 27.14 -22.23
C LYS A 10 4.11 26.17 -22.95
N PRO A 11 3.99 26.23 -24.29
CA PRO A 11 3.19 25.25 -25.02
C PRO A 11 3.74 23.87 -24.66
N GLN A 12 2.95 23.07 -23.94
CA GLN A 12 3.27 21.66 -23.78
C GLN A 12 3.26 21.08 -25.20
N PRO A 13 4.31 20.35 -25.62
CA PRO A 13 4.27 19.65 -26.89
C PRO A 13 2.98 18.83 -26.95
N GLU A 14 2.31 18.84 -28.10
CA GLU A 14 1.06 18.08 -28.30
C GLU A 14 1.23 16.69 -27.71
N ALA A 15 0.42 16.36 -26.70
CA ALA A 15 0.56 15.11 -26.00
C ALA A 15 0.39 13.99 -27.03
N TYR A 16 1.40 13.13 -27.17
CA TYR A 16 1.28 11.92 -27.96
C TYR A 16 0.10 11.12 -27.39
N VAL A 17 -0.91 10.85 -28.21
CA VAL A 17 -2.08 10.05 -27.84
C VAL A 17 -2.11 8.81 -28.72
N ASN A 18 -2.17 7.63 -28.11
CA ASN A 18 -2.32 6.37 -28.81
C ASN A 18 -3.74 5.81 -28.59
N PRO A 19 -4.65 5.97 -29.55
CA PRO A 19 -6.05 5.52 -29.41
C PRO A 19 -6.18 3.99 -29.39
N ASN A 20 -5.13 3.24 -29.71
CA ASN A 20 -5.15 1.78 -29.74
C ASN A 20 -4.92 1.15 -28.37
N LEU A 21 -4.47 1.91 -27.36
CA LEU A 21 -4.30 1.40 -26.00
C LEU A 21 -5.64 0.91 -25.41
N ASP A 22 -5.56 -0.15 -24.63
CA ASP A 22 -6.69 -0.61 -23.81
C ASP A 22 -6.86 0.32 -22.61
N PRO A 23 -8.09 0.61 -22.18
CA PRO A 23 -8.34 1.54 -21.08
C PRO A 23 -7.75 1.04 -19.76
N VAL A 24 -7.37 1.97 -18.89
CA VAL A 24 -6.84 1.71 -17.53
C VAL A 24 -7.71 2.41 -16.49
N LEU A 25 -8.02 1.68 -15.42
CA LEU A 25 -8.67 2.18 -14.22
C LEU A 25 -7.70 2.11 -13.03
N LEU A 26 -7.41 3.25 -12.43
CA LEU A 26 -6.59 3.36 -11.23
C LEU A 26 -7.49 3.31 -9.97
N VAL A 27 -7.15 2.43 -9.03
CA VAL A 27 -7.90 2.23 -7.77
C VAL A 27 -6.97 2.46 -6.57
N PRO A 28 -7.30 3.41 -5.68
CA PRO A 28 -6.46 3.80 -4.56
C PRO A 28 -6.53 2.83 -3.38
N GLY A 29 -5.63 3.03 -2.42
CA GLY A 29 -5.69 2.38 -1.12
C GLY A 29 -6.51 3.16 -0.09
N VAL A 30 -6.50 2.68 1.14
CA VAL A 30 -7.10 3.37 2.29
C VAL A 30 -6.48 4.76 2.50
N GLY A 31 -7.32 5.76 2.74
CA GLY A 31 -6.93 7.16 2.81
C GLY A 31 -6.49 7.79 1.48
N GLY A 32 -6.43 7.02 0.39
CA GLY A 32 -5.91 7.46 -0.92
C GLY A 32 -6.94 8.10 -1.85
N SER A 33 -8.10 8.51 -1.33
CA SER A 33 -9.16 9.21 -2.08
C SER A 33 -9.49 10.53 -1.40
N ILE A 34 -9.67 11.60 -2.17
CA ILE A 34 -10.28 12.84 -1.68
C ILE A 34 -11.73 12.57 -1.27
N LEU A 35 -12.14 13.08 -0.11
CA LEU A 35 -13.51 13.08 0.38
C LEU A 35 -14.00 14.52 0.56
N HIS A 36 -15.20 14.79 0.05
CA HIS A 36 -15.95 16.01 0.30
C HIS A 36 -17.09 15.72 1.28
N ALA A 37 -17.37 16.66 2.18
CA ALA A 37 -18.66 16.72 2.86
C ALA A 37 -19.59 17.61 2.03
N VAL A 38 -20.79 17.10 1.75
CA VAL A 38 -21.84 17.82 1.05
C VAL A 38 -22.90 18.19 2.06
N SER A 39 -23.12 19.48 2.21
CA SER A 39 -24.13 20.05 3.11
C SER A 39 -25.52 19.76 2.56
N ASP A 40 -26.37 19.07 3.33
CA ASP A 40 -27.74 18.74 2.90
C ASP A 40 -28.63 19.99 2.70
N PRO A 41 -28.51 21.07 3.52
CA PRO A 41 -29.33 22.27 3.36
C PRO A 41 -29.14 23.04 2.05
N ASP A 42 -27.92 23.10 1.52
CA ASP A 42 -27.58 23.98 0.39
C ASP A 42 -26.76 23.31 -0.73
N GLY A 43 -26.41 22.02 -0.57
CA GLY A 43 -25.61 21.26 -1.52
C GLY A 43 -24.16 21.73 -1.64
N SER A 44 -23.71 22.63 -0.74
CA SER A 44 -22.33 23.12 -0.76
C SER A 44 -21.36 21.99 -0.44
N GLN A 45 -20.24 21.96 -1.17
CA GLN A 45 -19.23 20.93 -1.01
C GLN A 45 -17.97 21.51 -0.36
N GLU A 46 -17.43 20.80 0.62
CA GLU A 46 -16.13 21.13 1.19
C GLU A 46 -15.23 19.90 1.26
N ARG A 47 -13.96 20.06 0.87
CA ARG A 47 -12.95 19.00 1.03
C ARG A 47 -12.65 18.79 2.51
N VAL A 48 -12.88 17.57 2.99
CA VAL A 48 -12.63 17.18 4.39
C VAL A 48 -11.46 16.21 4.51
N TRP A 49 -11.10 15.54 3.41
CA TRP A 49 -9.93 14.67 3.31
C TRP A 49 -9.40 14.64 1.86
N VAL A 50 -8.12 14.50 1.57
CA VAL A 50 -7.02 14.81 2.49
C VAL A 50 -6.91 16.33 2.59
N ARG A 51 -6.59 16.81 3.80
CA ARG A 51 -6.45 18.23 4.08
C ARG A 51 -5.44 18.42 5.19
N PHE A 52 -4.56 19.39 5.01
CA PHE A 52 -3.55 19.76 6.01
C PHE A 52 -3.97 20.98 6.83
N LEU A 53 -4.54 22.00 6.17
CA LEU A 53 -5.08 23.17 6.85
C LEU A 53 -6.39 22.84 7.57
N SER A 54 -6.47 23.09 8.87
CA SER A 54 -7.66 22.78 9.69
C SER A 54 -8.04 21.28 9.70
N ALA A 55 -7.07 20.39 9.46
CA ALA A 55 -7.25 18.95 9.36
C ALA A 55 -7.98 18.37 10.59
N GLU A 56 -7.47 18.64 11.81
CA GLU A 56 -8.09 18.21 13.07
C GLU A 56 -9.55 18.68 13.19
N TYR A 57 -9.82 19.95 12.91
CA TYR A 57 -11.16 20.52 13.04
C TYR A 57 -12.14 19.86 12.06
N LYS A 58 -11.75 19.71 10.78
CA LYS A 58 -12.61 19.09 9.76
C LYS A 58 -12.79 17.61 9.99
N LEU A 59 -11.77 16.90 10.45
CA LEU A 59 -11.90 15.51 10.85
C LEU A 59 -12.94 15.36 11.96
N LYS A 60 -12.85 16.16 13.02
CA LYS A 60 -13.79 16.10 14.16
C LYS A 60 -15.22 16.45 13.80
N THR A 61 -15.40 17.48 12.97
CA THR A 61 -16.73 18.04 12.68
C THR A 61 -17.43 17.41 11.49
N LYS A 62 -16.70 16.68 10.62
CA LYS A 62 -17.27 16.14 9.38
C LYS A 62 -16.94 14.68 9.09
N LEU A 63 -15.86 14.13 9.63
CA LEU A 63 -15.42 12.77 9.32
C LEU A 63 -15.58 11.80 10.48
N TRP A 64 -15.52 12.23 11.74
CA TRP A 64 -15.89 11.35 12.85
C TRP A 64 -17.22 10.69 12.57
N SER A 65 -17.25 9.38 12.73
CA SER A 65 -18.29 8.54 12.18
C SER A 65 -18.71 7.48 13.17
N ARG A 66 -19.89 6.92 12.93
CA ARG A 66 -20.40 5.76 13.65
C ARG A 66 -20.81 4.68 12.66
N TYR A 67 -20.48 3.44 12.96
CA TYR A 67 -20.97 2.31 12.20
C TYR A 67 -22.42 1.98 12.58
N ASP A 68 -23.27 1.85 11.56
CA ASP A 68 -24.63 1.35 11.69
C ASP A 68 -24.68 -0.12 11.23
N PRO A 69 -24.87 -1.07 12.16
CA PRO A 69 -24.92 -2.50 11.83
C PRO A 69 -26.14 -2.90 11.00
N SER A 70 -27.20 -2.08 10.97
CA SER A 70 -28.41 -2.36 10.20
C SER A 70 -28.20 -2.14 8.70
N THR A 71 -27.37 -1.16 8.35
CA THR A 71 -27.01 -0.82 6.97
C THR A 71 -25.64 -1.36 6.56
N GLY A 72 -24.78 -1.67 7.54
CA GLY A 72 -23.39 -2.07 7.30
C GLY A 72 -22.48 -0.91 6.91
N LYS A 73 -22.89 0.33 7.22
CA LYS A 73 -22.22 1.56 6.79
C LYS A 73 -21.62 2.33 7.94
N THR A 74 -20.56 3.06 7.64
CA THR A 74 -20.00 4.08 8.51
C THR A 74 -20.56 5.44 8.12
N GLU A 75 -21.36 6.04 8.98
CA GLU A 75 -22.04 7.32 8.74
C GLU A 75 -21.36 8.45 9.51
N SER A 76 -21.30 9.65 8.94
CA SER A 76 -20.75 10.81 9.64
C SER A 76 -21.61 11.15 10.87
N MET A 77 -20.97 11.59 11.95
CA MET A 77 -21.67 12.11 13.13
C MET A 77 -22.30 13.48 12.88
N ASP A 78 -21.96 14.17 11.79
CA ASP A 78 -22.66 15.39 11.37
C ASP A 78 -23.96 15.04 10.64
N PRO A 79 -25.14 15.32 11.24
CA PRO A 79 -26.42 14.94 10.65
C PRO A 79 -26.82 15.82 9.45
N ASN A 80 -26.06 16.88 9.15
CA ASN A 80 -26.37 17.81 8.07
C ASN A 80 -25.41 17.68 6.88
N SER A 81 -24.57 16.64 6.85
CA SER A 81 -23.72 16.39 5.70
C SER A 81 -23.54 14.93 5.36
N THR A 82 -23.43 14.68 4.06
CA THR A 82 -23.10 13.37 3.50
C THR A 82 -21.72 13.40 2.87
N ILE A 83 -20.97 12.30 3.03
CA ILE A 83 -19.65 12.18 2.41
C ILE A 83 -19.79 11.74 0.95
N MET A 84 -19.09 12.47 0.08
CA MET A 84 -19.06 12.25 -1.37
C MET A 84 -17.61 12.18 -1.85
N ILE A 85 -17.39 11.38 -2.90
CA ILE A 85 -16.12 11.29 -3.61
C ILE A 85 -16.25 12.12 -4.89
N PRO A 86 -15.32 13.04 -5.19
CA PRO A 86 -15.36 13.81 -6.43
C PRO A 86 -15.05 12.91 -7.64
N GLU A 87 -15.83 13.05 -8.71
CA GLU A 87 -15.66 12.30 -9.97
C GLU A 87 -14.99 13.14 -11.08
N ASP A 88 -14.51 14.34 -10.74
CA ASP A 88 -13.76 15.24 -11.62
C ASP A 88 -12.56 14.53 -12.27
N ARG A 89 -12.22 14.98 -13.49
CA ARG A 89 -11.21 14.31 -14.34
C ARG A 89 -11.44 12.80 -14.43
N HIS A 90 -12.70 12.41 -14.57
CA HIS A 90 -13.12 11.02 -14.70
C HIS A 90 -12.68 10.15 -13.51
N GLY A 91 -12.70 10.74 -12.31
CA GLY A 91 -12.28 10.13 -11.04
C GLY A 91 -10.78 10.20 -10.76
N LEU A 92 -9.97 10.73 -11.68
CA LEU A 92 -8.52 10.90 -11.45
C LEU A 92 -8.25 12.00 -10.42
N TYR A 93 -9.07 13.06 -10.37
CA TYR A 93 -8.88 14.15 -9.40
C TYR A 93 -8.86 13.62 -7.96
N ALA A 94 -9.71 12.66 -7.64
CA ALA A 94 -9.81 12.11 -6.29
C ALA A 94 -8.54 11.39 -5.82
N ILE A 95 -7.66 10.95 -6.73
CA ILE A 95 -6.55 10.05 -6.42
C ILE A 95 -5.17 10.56 -6.90
N ASP A 96 -5.14 11.71 -7.57
CA ASP A 96 -3.94 12.29 -8.17
C ASP A 96 -3.07 13.00 -7.12
N ILE A 97 -3.49 14.20 -6.70
CA ILE A 97 -2.85 15.02 -5.66
C ILE A 97 -3.86 15.17 -4.53
N LEU A 98 -3.58 14.58 -3.37
CA LEU A 98 -4.58 14.39 -2.33
C LEU A 98 -4.89 15.67 -1.52
N ASP A 99 -3.95 16.62 -1.43
CA ASP A 99 -4.24 18.00 -0.98
C ASP A 99 -3.77 19.03 -2.02
N PRO A 100 -4.63 19.39 -2.99
CA PRO A 100 -4.27 20.31 -4.06
C PRO A 100 -4.12 21.76 -3.59
N ASP A 101 -4.57 22.13 -2.38
CA ASP A 101 -4.40 23.50 -1.88
C ASP A 101 -2.94 23.77 -1.47
N LEU A 102 -2.15 22.71 -1.27
CA LEU A 102 -0.71 22.77 -0.96
C LEU A 102 0.19 22.72 -2.21
N MET A 103 -0.35 22.96 -3.41
CA MET A 103 0.28 22.72 -4.73
C MET A 103 1.67 23.34 -5.01
N ILE A 104 2.29 24.08 -4.09
CA ILE A 104 3.65 24.61 -4.26
C ILE A 104 4.61 23.87 -3.32
N GLY A 105 5.35 22.90 -3.85
CA GLY A 105 6.60 22.39 -3.25
C GLY A 105 6.49 21.25 -2.25
N SER A 106 5.33 20.61 -2.06
CA SER A 106 5.20 19.43 -1.19
C SER A 106 4.93 18.17 -2.02
N GLU A 107 5.99 17.45 -2.38
CA GLU A 107 5.86 16.14 -3.03
C GLU A 107 5.12 15.13 -2.15
N GLY A 108 5.00 15.35 -0.83
CA GLY A 108 4.30 14.44 0.10
C GLY A 108 2.79 14.27 -0.15
N VAL A 109 2.15 15.16 -0.93
CA VAL A 109 0.71 15.08 -1.26
C VAL A 109 0.41 14.33 -2.56
N TYR A 110 1.44 14.00 -3.35
CA TYR A 110 1.28 13.25 -4.59
C TYR A 110 0.98 11.79 -4.27
N TYR A 111 -0.03 11.23 -4.92
CA TYR A 111 -0.38 9.82 -4.76
C TYR A 111 -0.23 9.05 -6.06
N PHE A 112 -1.22 9.09 -6.97
CA PHE A 112 -1.03 8.57 -8.33
C PHE A 112 -0.42 9.58 -9.31
N HIS A 113 -0.05 10.78 -8.85
CA HIS A 113 0.40 11.87 -9.72
C HIS A 113 1.46 11.44 -10.75
N ASP A 114 2.57 10.87 -10.27
CA ASP A 114 3.69 10.51 -11.15
C ASP A 114 3.32 9.37 -12.10
N MET A 115 2.52 8.39 -11.64
CA MET A 115 1.95 7.34 -12.48
C MET A 115 1.07 7.92 -13.59
N ILE A 116 0.18 8.86 -13.27
CA ILE A 116 -0.70 9.53 -14.25
C ILE A 116 0.15 10.31 -15.26
N VAL A 117 1.16 11.04 -14.80
CA VAL A 117 2.10 11.78 -15.66
C VAL A 117 2.84 10.84 -16.61
N GLU A 118 3.38 9.72 -16.12
CA GLU A 118 4.07 8.73 -16.95
C GLU A 118 3.14 8.06 -17.95
N MET A 119 1.94 7.64 -17.53
CA MET A 119 0.96 7.05 -18.44
C MET A 119 0.57 8.00 -19.57
N ARG A 120 0.42 9.30 -19.28
CA ARG A 120 0.19 10.30 -20.33
C ARG A 120 1.36 10.40 -21.32
N LYS A 121 2.61 10.28 -20.86
CA LYS A 121 3.78 10.18 -21.75
C LYS A 121 3.76 8.92 -22.61
N TRP A 122 3.15 7.83 -22.13
CA TRP A 122 3.05 6.57 -22.89
C TRP A 122 1.92 6.55 -23.92
N GLY A 123 1.08 7.59 -23.97
CA GLY A 123 0.00 7.72 -24.94
C GLY A 123 -1.41 7.63 -24.39
N PHE A 124 -1.58 7.50 -23.07
CA PHE A 124 -2.90 7.44 -22.44
C PHE A 124 -3.56 8.82 -22.37
N GLU A 125 -4.89 8.85 -22.53
CA GLU A 125 -5.70 10.07 -22.52
C GLU A 125 -6.79 9.97 -21.44
N GLU A 126 -6.83 10.97 -20.55
CA GLU A 126 -7.85 11.07 -19.49
C GLU A 126 -9.26 11.06 -20.09
N GLY A 127 -10.15 10.25 -19.54
CA GLY A 127 -11.53 10.17 -20.00
C GLY A 127 -11.78 9.34 -21.25
N LYS A 128 -10.71 8.84 -21.91
CA LYS A 128 -10.82 7.88 -23.02
C LYS A 128 -10.13 6.56 -22.73
N THR A 129 -8.89 6.61 -22.27
CA THR A 129 -8.09 5.41 -21.96
C THR A 129 -7.49 5.43 -20.56
N LEU A 130 -7.63 6.53 -19.80
CA LEU A 130 -7.17 6.63 -18.41
C LEU A 130 -8.26 7.19 -17.50
N PHE A 131 -8.53 6.47 -16.41
CA PHE A 131 -9.63 6.75 -15.50
C PHE A 131 -9.20 6.48 -14.05
N GLY A 132 -9.85 7.14 -13.09
CA GLY A 132 -9.67 6.89 -11.67
C GLY A 132 -10.97 6.42 -11.02
N PHE A 133 -10.83 5.71 -9.89
CA PHE A 133 -11.95 5.30 -9.06
C PHE A 133 -11.63 5.57 -7.59
N GLY A 134 -11.89 6.79 -7.12
CA GLY A 134 -11.88 7.08 -5.69
C GLY A 134 -13.06 6.41 -4.97
N TYR A 135 -12.90 6.07 -3.70
CA TYR A 135 -13.98 5.51 -2.89
C TYR A 135 -13.86 5.97 -1.43
N ASP A 136 -14.95 5.81 -0.67
CA ASP A 136 -14.94 6.13 0.75
C ASP A 136 -14.18 5.02 1.50
N PHE A 137 -12.92 5.29 1.82
CA PHE A 137 -12.03 4.34 2.46
C PHE A 137 -12.49 3.92 3.86
N ARG A 138 -13.46 4.60 4.47
CA ARG A 138 -14.01 4.23 5.78
C ARG A 138 -14.88 2.98 5.69
N GLN A 139 -15.51 2.76 4.55
CA GLN A 139 -16.48 1.67 4.33
C GLN A 139 -15.80 0.32 4.15
N SER A 140 -16.58 -0.75 4.27
CA SER A 140 -16.14 -2.12 3.93
C SER A 140 -15.78 -2.23 2.45
N ASN A 141 -14.73 -3.00 2.14
CA ASN A 141 -14.28 -3.31 0.78
C ASN A 141 -15.34 -4.10 -0.04
N ARG A 142 -16.39 -4.60 0.60
CA ARG A 142 -17.53 -5.28 -0.04
C ARG A 142 -18.87 -4.58 0.20
N LEU A 143 -18.87 -3.29 0.54
CA LEU A 143 -20.09 -2.52 0.65
C LEU A 143 -20.81 -2.46 -0.70
N GLN A 144 -22.09 -2.83 -0.74
CA GLN A 144 -22.84 -3.00 -1.98
C GLN A 144 -22.83 -1.75 -2.84
N GLU A 145 -23.02 -0.55 -2.28
CA GLU A 145 -23.01 0.69 -3.07
C GLU A 145 -21.67 0.94 -3.76
N THR A 146 -20.56 0.57 -3.12
CA THR A 146 -19.22 0.72 -3.71
C THR A 146 -19.01 -0.30 -4.83
N MET A 147 -19.48 -1.53 -4.65
CA MET A 147 -19.45 -2.57 -5.69
C MET A 147 -20.28 -2.15 -6.91
N ASP A 148 -21.49 -1.65 -6.70
CA ASP A 148 -22.37 -1.17 -7.77
C ASP A 148 -21.76 0.02 -8.51
N ARG A 149 -21.14 0.97 -7.79
CA ARG A 149 -20.40 2.08 -8.40
C ARG A 149 -19.22 1.60 -9.25
N LEU A 150 -18.46 0.61 -8.77
CA LEU A 150 -17.34 0.05 -9.52
C LEU A 150 -17.84 -0.66 -10.79
N GLY A 151 -18.91 -1.45 -10.69
CA GLY A 151 -19.54 -2.09 -11.86
C GLY A 151 -20.01 -1.09 -12.91
N ALA A 152 -20.72 -0.03 -12.48
CA ALA A 152 -21.15 1.05 -13.36
C ALA A 152 -19.98 1.82 -13.99
N LYS A 153 -18.90 2.03 -13.22
CA LYS A 153 -17.67 2.67 -13.73
C LYS A 153 -17.00 1.81 -14.81
N LEU A 154 -16.89 0.50 -14.60
CA LEU A 154 -16.33 -0.43 -15.59
C LEU A 154 -17.16 -0.43 -16.88
N GLU A 155 -18.49 -0.48 -16.78
CA GLU A 155 -19.37 -0.40 -17.95
C GLU A 155 -19.20 0.93 -18.70
N SER A 156 -19.17 2.05 -17.98
CA SER A 156 -18.95 3.38 -18.56
C SER A 156 -17.63 3.46 -19.34
N ILE A 157 -16.55 2.95 -18.76
CA ILE A 157 -15.22 2.93 -19.38
C ILE A 157 -15.22 2.03 -20.62
N TYR A 158 -15.79 0.83 -20.51
CA TYR A 158 -15.88 -0.13 -21.62
C TYR A 158 -16.58 0.50 -22.84
N ASN A 159 -17.69 1.19 -22.59
CA ASN A 159 -18.43 1.90 -23.64
C ASN A 159 -17.63 3.09 -24.22
N ALA A 160 -17.00 3.90 -23.37
CA ALA A 160 -16.18 5.04 -23.80
C ALA A 160 -14.94 4.60 -24.62
N ALA A 161 -14.37 3.43 -24.32
CA ALA A 161 -13.22 2.86 -24.99
C ALA A 161 -13.59 2.01 -26.23
N GLY A 162 -14.83 2.06 -26.70
CA GLY A 162 -15.27 1.35 -27.92
C GLY A 162 -15.32 -0.17 -27.77
N GLY A 163 -15.63 -0.66 -26.56
CA GLY A 163 -15.76 -2.10 -26.27
C GLY A 163 -14.45 -2.81 -25.95
N LYS A 164 -13.39 -2.06 -25.63
CA LYS A 164 -12.13 -2.65 -25.15
C LYS A 164 -12.22 -3.01 -23.67
N LYS A 165 -11.76 -4.21 -23.31
CA LYS A 165 -11.62 -4.63 -21.91
C LYS A 165 -10.56 -3.79 -21.18
N ILE A 166 -10.73 -3.66 -19.87
CA ILE A 166 -10.06 -2.68 -19.00
C ILE A 166 -8.92 -3.33 -18.23
N ASN A 167 -7.81 -2.60 -18.10
CA ASN A 167 -6.73 -2.94 -17.18
C ASN A 167 -6.98 -2.23 -15.83
N ILE A 168 -7.11 -2.97 -14.75
CA ILE A 168 -7.21 -2.37 -13.41
C ILE A 168 -5.81 -2.33 -12.79
N ILE A 169 -5.43 -1.18 -12.25
CA ILE A 169 -4.23 -1.03 -11.42
C ILE A 169 -4.70 -0.58 -10.05
N SER A 170 -4.54 -1.43 -9.05
CA SER A 170 -4.95 -1.15 -7.68
C SER A 170 -3.76 -1.05 -6.75
N HIS A 171 -3.81 -0.15 -5.79
CA HIS A 171 -2.77 0.01 -4.78
C HIS A 171 -3.29 -0.32 -3.38
N SER A 172 -2.47 -0.98 -2.56
CA SER A 172 -2.76 -1.24 -1.14
C SER A 172 -4.16 -1.86 -0.95
N MET A 173 -4.98 -1.35 -0.03
CA MET A 173 -6.34 -1.83 0.22
C MET A 173 -7.26 -1.82 -1.02
N GLY A 174 -6.97 -1.01 -2.05
CA GLY A 174 -7.69 -1.08 -3.31
C GLY A 174 -7.62 -2.46 -3.96
N GLY A 175 -6.55 -3.21 -3.71
CA GLY A 175 -6.44 -4.61 -4.14
C GLY A 175 -7.45 -5.52 -3.44
N LEU A 176 -7.76 -5.27 -2.17
CA LEU A 176 -8.81 -6.01 -1.45
C LEU A 176 -10.19 -5.68 -1.98
N LEU A 177 -10.47 -4.40 -2.25
CA LEU A 177 -11.72 -3.95 -2.88
C LEU A 177 -11.94 -4.63 -4.24
N VAL A 178 -10.92 -4.61 -5.11
CA VAL A 178 -10.99 -5.25 -6.43
C VAL A 178 -11.17 -6.76 -6.30
N LYS A 179 -10.50 -7.41 -5.33
CA LYS A 179 -10.64 -8.85 -5.08
C LYS A 179 -12.04 -9.22 -4.58
N CYS A 180 -12.62 -8.42 -3.67
CA CYS A 180 -14.01 -8.56 -3.24
C CYS A 180 -14.97 -8.43 -4.42
N PHE A 181 -14.80 -7.40 -5.24
CA PHE A 181 -15.62 -7.18 -6.44
C PHE A 181 -15.51 -8.35 -7.42
N MET A 182 -14.29 -8.83 -7.70
CA MET A 182 -14.06 -10.01 -8.55
C MET A 182 -14.79 -11.25 -8.02
N CYS A 183 -14.79 -11.47 -6.71
CA CYS A 183 -15.46 -12.63 -6.12
C CYS A 183 -16.98 -12.51 -6.14
N LEU A 184 -17.53 -11.32 -5.86
CA LEU A 184 -18.96 -11.09 -5.68
C LEU A 184 -19.69 -10.78 -6.99
N GLN A 185 -19.00 -10.20 -7.98
CA GLN A 185 -19.51 -9.83 -9.30
C GLN A 185 -18.63 -10.40 -10.41
N SER A 186 -18.33 -11.69 -10.33
CA SER A 186 -17.37 -12.38 -11.22
C SER A 186 -17.74 -12.30 -12.70
N ASP A 187 -19.03 -12.30 -13.04
CA ASP A 187 -19.53 -12.19 -14.40
C ASP A 187 -19.27 -10.79 -15.00
N ILE A 188 -19.51 -9.74 -14.20
CA ILE A 188 -19.21 -8.35 -14.57
C ILE A 188 -17.69 -8.17 -14.70
N PHE A 189 -16.92 -8.71 -13.75
CA PHE A 189 -15.47 -8.65 -13.78
C PHE A 189 -14.89 -9.34 -15.03
N GLU A 190 -15.32 -10.57 -15.33
CA GLU A 190 -14.87 -11.30 -16.54
C GLU A 190 -15.27 -10.60 -17.84
N LYS A 191 -16.46 -9.98 -17.86
CA LYS A 191 -16.96 -9.23 -19.02
C LYS A 191 -16.08 -8.03 -19.34
N TYR A 192 -15.75 -7.22 -18.33
CA TYR A 192 -15.12 -5.91 -18.55
C TYR A 192 -13.60 -5.88 -18.33
N VAL A 193 -13.03 -6.76 -17.52
CA VAL A 193 -11.62 -6.69 -17.13
C VAL A 193 -10.74 -7.58 -18.01
N LYS A 194 -9.59 -7.05 -18.44
CA LYS A 194 -8.55 -7.74 -19.22
C LYS A 194 -7.41 -8.22 -18.34
N ASN A 195 -6.82 -7.27 -17.62
CA ASN A 195 -5.69 -7.49 -16.73
C ASN A 195 -5.98 -6.79 -15.40
N TRP A 196 -5.49 -7.35 -14.30
CA TRP A 196 -5.44 -6.69 -13.00
C TRP A 196 -4.02 -6.71 -12.46
N VAL A 197 -3.47 -5.53 -12.16
CA VAL A 197 -2.19 -5.34 -11.49
C VAL A 197 -2.48 -4.87 -10.06
N ALA A 198 -2.12 -5.68 -9.07
CA ALA A 198 -2.12 -5.27 -7.67
C ALA A 198 -0.73 -4.80 -7.28
N ILE A 199 -0.65 -3.64 -6.63
CA ILE A 199 0.57 -3.05 -6.09
C ILE A 199 0.42 -2.99 -4.57
N THR A 200 1.35 -3.60 -3.83
CA THR A 200 1.44 -3.59 -2.36
C THR A 200 0.13 -3.95 -1.64
N ALA A 201 -0.68 -4.83 -2.23
CA ALA A 201 -1.98 -5.20 -1.68
C ALA A 201 -1.82 -6.11 -0.45
N PRO A 202 -2.40 -5.77 0.72
CA PRO A 202 -2.28 -6.57 1.94
C PRO A 202 -3.25 -7.75 1.93
N PHE A 203 -3.01 -8.76 1.08
CA PHE A 203 -3.96 -9.87 0.88
C PHE A 203 -4.26 -10.71 2.12
N GLN A 204 -3.40 -10.66 3.15
CA GLN A 204 -3.64 -11.26 4.47
C GLN A 204 -3.61 -10.23 5.61
N GLY A 205 -3.62 -8.93 5.28
CA GLY A 205 -3.62 -7.83 6.23
C GLY A 205 -2.22 -7.30 6.59
N ALA A 206 -2.21 -6.28 7.45
CA ALA A 206 -1.02 -5.59 7.96
C ALA A 206 -1.07 -5.59 9.50
N PRO A 207 -0.76 -6.72 10.16
CA PRO A 207 -1.11 -6.96 11.56
C PRO A 207 -0.51 -5.96 12.55
N GLY A 208 0.78 -5.63 12.43
CA GLY A 208 1.47 -4.75 13.38
C GLY A 208 0.90 -3.33 13.37
N SER A 209 0.76 -2.75 12.17
CA SER A 209 0.20 -1.41 11.98
C SER A 209 -1.27 -1.32 12.42
N THR A 210 -2.08 -2.33 12.08
CA THR A 210 -3.50 -2.35 12.45
C THR A 210 -3.72 -2.52 13.96
N ASN A 211 -2.98 -3.40 14.64
CA ASN A 211 -3.10 -3.55 16.11
C ASN A 211 -2.67 -2.28 16.86
N ALA A 212 -1.60 -1.61 16.41
CA ALA A 212 -1.19 -0.34 16.99
C ALA A 212 -2.26 0.74 16.76
N THR A 213 -2.84 0.80 15.55
CA THR A 213 -3.93 1.73 15.21
C THR A 213 -5.09 1.64 16.21
N PHE A 214 -5.54 0.42 16.57
CA PHE A 214 -6.62 0.24 17.54
C PHE A 214 -6.25 0.58 18.99
N LEU A 215 -4.99 0.47 19.41
CA LEU A 215 -4.63 0.58 20.83
C LEU A 215 -4.11 1.95 21.23
N ASN A 216 -3.32 2.61 20.37
CA ASN A 216 -2.72 3.91 20.68
C ASN A 216 -2.91 4.95 19.58
N GLY A 217 -3.73 4.67 18.58
CA GLY A 217 -3.98 5.58 17.46
C GLY A 217 -2.73 5.86 16.65
N MET A 218 -1.73 4.97 16.69
CA MET A 218 -0.55 5.09 15.83
C MET A 218 -1.02 5.19 14.39
N SER A 219 -0.43 6.18 13.73
CA SER A 219 -1.00 6.71 12.52
C SER A 219 -0.75 5.72 11.39
N PHE A 220 -1.84 5.21 10.82
CA PHE A 220 -1.92 4.86 9.40
C PHE A 220 -1.33 5.97 8.48
N VAL A 221 -1.16 7.16 9.06
CA VAL A 221 -0.62 8.42 8.54
C VAL A 221 0.90 8.59 8.73
N GLU A 222 1.65 7.66 9.32
CA GLU A 222 3.13 7.84 9.47
C GLU A 222 3.84 7.87 8.11
N GLY A 223 3.25 7.25 7.07
CA GLY A 223 3.63 7.43 5.66
C GLY A 223 3.28 8.81 5.05
N TRP A 224 2.84 9.78 5.85
CA TRP A 224 2.64 11.19 5.46
C TRP A 224 3.58 12.16 6.22
N GLU A 225 4.71 11.63 6.70
CA GLU A 225 5.82 12.41 7.25
C GLU A 225 5.43 13.39 8.37
N GLN A 226 4.54 12.99 9.29
CA GLN A 226 4.09 13.84 10.42
C GLN A 226 3.44 15.19 10.03
N ASN A 227 3.23 15.45 8.73
CA ASN A 227 2.80 16.76 8.24
C ASN A 227 1.27 16.94 8.32
N LEU A 228 0.50 15.85 8.47
CA LEU A 228 -0.94 15.92 8.75
C LEU A 228 -1.15 16.29 10.22
N PHE A 229 -1.56 17.53 10.48
CA PHE A 229 -1.85 18.09 11.81
C PHE A 229 -3.14 17.51 12.41
N ILE A 230 -3.20 16.18 12.57
CA ILE A 230 -4.28 15.43 13.21
C ILE A 230 -3.68 14.69 14.41
N SER A 231 -4.30 14.80 15.57
CA SER A 231 -3.84 14.05 16.74
C SER A 231 -4.11 12.55 16.58
N LYS A 232 -3.17 11.72 17.04
CA LYS A 232 -3.27 10.24 17.02
C LYS A 232 -4.63 9.74 17.54
N TRP A 233 -5.10 10.34 18.64
CA TRP A 233 -6.37 9.96 19.24
C TRP A 233 -7.59 10.40 18.43
N SER A 234 -7.58 11.57 17.79
CA SER A 234 -8.69 11.97 16.91
C SER A 234 -8.78 11.07 15.68
N MET A 235 -7.63 10.70 15.11
CA MET A 235 -7.58 9.70 14.04
C MET A 235 -8.09 8.33 14.52
N HIS A 236 -7.68 7.88 15.71
CA HIS A 236 -8.21 6.66 16.32
C HIS A 236 -9.74 6.66 16.39
N GLN A 237 -10.37 7.76 16.87
CA GLN A 237 -11.83 7.84 16.97
C GLN A 237 -12.55 7.76 15.60
N LEU A 238 -11.88 8.16 14.51
CA LEU A 238 -12.38 7.90 13.16
C LEU A 238 -12.25 6.40 12.81
N LEU A 239 -11.04 5.87 12.95
CA LEU A 239 -10.68 4.55 12.43
C LEU A 239 -11.35 3.39 13.18
N ILE A 240 -11.68 3.56 14.46
CA ILE A 240 -12.34 2.52 15.27
C ILE A 240 -13.73 2.14 14.77
N GLU A 241 -14.37 3.03 14.00
CA GLU A 241 -15.70 2.84 13.38
C GLU A 241 -15.61 2.61 11.86
N CYS A 242 -14.43 2.33 11.31
CA CYS A 242 -14.23 2.07 9.88
C CYS A 242 -14.07 0.57 9.59
N PRO A 243 -15.04 -0.10 8.93
CA PRO A 243 -14.91 -1.51 8.54
C PRO A 243 -13.66 -1.87 7.76
N SER A 244 -13.18 -0.98 6.90
CA SER A 244 -11.92 -1.14 6.18
C SER A 244 -10.72 -1.44 7.08
N VAL A 245 -10.64 -0.82 8.26
CA VAL A 245 -9.52 -0.99 9.19
C VAL A 245 -9.55 -2.39 9.82
N TYR A 246 -10.74 -2.91 10.10
CA TYR A 246 -10.90 -4.28 10.61
C TYR A 246 -10.56 -5.31 9.53
N GLU A 247 -10.83 -4.99 8.26
CA GLU A 247 -10.45 -5.80 7.09
C GLU A 247 -8.95 -5.74 6.76
N LEU A 248 -8.16 -4.90 7.45
CA LEU A 248 -6.69 -4.85 7.35
C LEU A 248 -5.97 -5.57 8.50
N ARG A 249 -6.71 -6.20 9.43
CA ARG A 249 -6.12 -7.03 10.48
C ARG A 249 -5.41 -8.24 9.88
N GLY A 250 -4.43 -8.79 10.58
CA GLY A 250 -3.85 -10.08 10.19
C GLY A 250 -4.95 -11.14 10.12
N CYS A 251 -5.08 -11.79 8.96
CA CYS A 251 -6.08 -12.83 8.73
C CYS A 251 -5.89 -13.96 9.76
N PRO A 252 -6.90 -14.25 10.61
CA PRO A 252 -6.77 -15.27 11.66
C PRO A 252 -6.73 -16.70 11.11
N ASN A 253 -7.22 -16.90 9.88
CA ASN A 253 -7.27 -18.21 9.22
C ASN A 253 -6.07 -18.45 8.29
N PHE A 254 -5.15 -17.48 8.19
CA PHE A 254 -3.96 -17.60 7.38
C PHE A 254 -2.82 -18.27 8.18
N HIS A 255 -2.09 -19.16 7.52
CA HIS A 255 -0.96 -19.86 8.12
C HIS A 255 0.30 -19.02 7.91
N TRP A 256 0.52 -18.08 8.82
CA TRP A 256 1.73 -17.26 8.84
C TRP A 256 2.96 -18.11 9.20
N GLU A 257 4.10 -17.86 8.53
CA GLU A 257 5.40 -18.45 8.88
C GLU A 257 5.76 -18.15 10.34
N HIS A 258 5.55 -16.90 10.73
CA HIS A 258 5.56 -16.45 12.11
C HIS A 258 4.20 -15.85 12.43
N VAL A 259 3.50 -16.37 13.46
CA VAL A 259 2.17 -15.86 13.81
C VAL A 259 2.31 -14.44 14.38
N PRO A 260 1.64 -13.42 13.79
CA PRO A 260 1.68 -12.07 14.34
C PRO A 260 0.98 -12.01 15.69
N VAL A 261 1.63 -11.41 16.68
CA VAL A 261 1.13 -11.33 18.06
C VAL A 261 1.01 -9.88 18.53
N LEU A 262 0.03 -9.66 19.41
CA LEU A 262 0.01 -8.52 20.32
C LEU A 262 0.70 -8.95 21.61
N GLU A 263 1.77 -8.28 22.00
CA GLU A 263 2.53 -8.61 23.20
C GLU A 263 2.38 -7.53 24.27
N LEU A 264 2.21 -7.96 25.52
CA LEU A 264 2.09 -7.07 26.66
C LEU A 264 3.07 -7.50 27.75
N TRP A 265 3.92 -6.58 28.22
CA TRP A 265 4.59 -6.76 29.49
C TRP A 265 3.58 -6.58 30.61
N ARG A 266 3.29 -7.63 31.38
CA ARG A 266 2.22 -7.66 32.39
C ARG A 266 2.80 -8.00 33.75
N GLU A 267 2.27 -7.35 34.76
CA GLU A 267 2.58 -7.66 36.15
C GLU A 267 1.63 -8.77 36.63
N ARG A 268 2.20 -9.89 37.09
CA ARG A 268 1.48 -11.04 37.63
C ARG A 268 1.90 -11.30 39.06
N HIS A 269 0.98 -11.79 39.86
CA HIS A 269 1.24 -12.21 41.23
C HIS A 269 1.21 -13.73 41.26
N ASP A 270 2.22 -14.34 41.87
CA ASP A 270 2.20 -15.78 42.13
C ASP A 270 1.24 -16.14 43.27
N SER A 271 1.12 -17.44 43.57
CA SER A 271 0.27 -17.95 44.65
C SER A 271 0.67 -17.46 46.04
N GLU A 272 1.88 -16.90 46.19
CA GLU A 272 2.40 -16.34 47.44
C GLU A 272 2.25 -14.80 47.49
N GLY A 273 1.66 -14.19 46.44
CA GLY A 273 1.44 -12.75 46.33
C GLY A 273 2.66 -11.95 45.89
N LYS A 274 3.73 -12.61 45.44
CA LYS A 274 4.93 -11.93 44.92
C LYS A 274 4.72 -11.54 43.46
N SER A 275 4.95 -10.27 43.19
CA SER A 275 4.88 -9.72 41.84
C SER A 275 6.08 -10.15 40.99
N HIS A 276 5.80 -10.53 39.75
CA HIS A 276 6.77 -10.77 38.69
C HIS A 276 6.23 -10.23 37.37
N VAL A 277 7.13 -9.72 36.53
CA VAL A 277 6.78 -9.16 35.23
C VAL A 277 7.04 -10.20 34.14
N VAL A 278 6.03 -10.47 33.32
CA VAL A 278 6.07 -11.46 32.25
C VAL A 278 5.64 -10.83 30.93
N LEU A 279 6.23 -11.30 29.84
CA LEU A 279 5.76 -10.98 28.50
C LEU A 279 4.66 -11.96 28.11
N GLU A 280 3.46 -11.44 27.87
CA GLU A 280 2.31 -12.22 27.40
C GLU A 280 2.11 -11.95 25.91
N SER A 281 2.06 -13.00 25.10
CA SER A 281 1.87 -12.91 23.66
C SER A 281 0.48 -13.42 23.27
N TYR A 282 -0.27 -12.60 22.55
CA TYR A 282 -1.65 -12.84 22.16
C TYR A 282 -1.75 -12.97 20.64
N PRO A 283 -1.97 -14.16 20.08
CA PRO A 283 -2.26 -14.37 18.66
C PRO A 283 -3.51 -13.62 18.17
N PRO A 284 -3.77 -13.54 16.85
CA PRO A 284 -4.83 -12.68 16.29
C PRO A 284 -6.24 -12.93 16.84
N CYS A 285 -6.57 -14.17 17.20
CA CYS A 285 -7.85 -14.52 17.83
C CYS A 285 -7.90 -14.05 19.30
N ASP A 286 -6.84 -14.31 20.07
CA ASP A 286 -6.79 -13.99 21.49
C ASP A 286 -6.65 -12.48 21.74
N SER A 287 -6.03 -11.75 20.81
CA SER A 287 -5.86 -10.30 20.90
C SER A 287 -7.19 -9.54 20.88
N ILE A 288 -8.27 -10.15 20.35
CA ILE A 288 -9.62 -9.55 20.34
C ILE A 288 -10.09 -9.24 21.76
N GLU A 289 -9.83 -10.15 22.71
CA GLU A 289 -10.26 -9.94 24.10
C GLU A 289 -9.50 -8.79 24.75
N ILE A 290 -8.21 -8.64 24.43
CA ILE A 290 -7.41 -7.50 24.88
C ILE A 290 -7.93 -6.19 24.28
N LEU A 291 -8.23 -6.16 22.99
CA LEU A 291 -8.79 -4.97 22.32
C LEU A 291 -10.12 -4.55 22.95
N LYS A 292 -11.02 -5.50 23.21
CA LYS A 292 -12.30 -5.25 23.89
C LYS A 292 -12.10 -4.64 25.27
N GLN A 293 -11.21 -5.21 26.09
CA GLN A 293 -10.96 -4.73 27.45
C GLN A 293 -10.26 -3.36 27.47
N ALA A 294 -9.31 -3.14 26.55
CA ALA A 294 -8.59 -1.88 26.43
C ALA A 294 -9.52 -0.72 26.02
N LEU A 295 -10.52 -1.00 25.18
CA LEU A 295 -11.40 0.00 24.58
C LEU A 295 -12.81 0.03 25.18
N VAL A 296 -13.10 -0.74 26.23
CA VAL A 296 -14.45 -0.85 26.83
C VAL A 296 -15.03 0.50 27.26
N ASN A 297 -14.18 1.40 27.73
CA ASN A 297 -14.55 2.75 28.16
C ASN A 297 -14.09 3.82 27.17
N ASN A 298 -13.79 3.46 25.91
CA ASN A 298 -13.40 4.44 24.91
C ASN A 298 -14.60 5.34 24.58
N THR A 299 -14.44 6.64 24.81
CA THR A 299 -15.44 7.65 24.50
C THR A 299 -14.82 8.83 23.77
N VAL A 300 -15.66 9.54 23.02
CA VAL A 300 -15.34 10.82 22.37
C VAL A 300 -16.40 11.84 22.73
N ASN A 301 -15.97 13.07 23.06
CA ASN A 301 -16.91 14.18 23.24
C ASN A 301 -17.21 14.80 21.88
N TYR A 302 -18.47 14.77 21.46
CA TYR A 302 -18.97 15.35 20.21
C TYR A 302 -20.17 16.24 20.53
N ASP A 303 -20.08 17.52 20.18
CA ASP A 303 -21.10 18.55 20.45
C ASP A 303 -21.58 18.59 21.92
N GLY A 304 -20.68 18.32 22.86
CA GLY A 304 -20.95 18.34 24.30
C GLY A 304 -21.48 17.03 24.86
N GLU A 305 -21.73 16.01 24.02
CA GLU A 305 -22.14 14.68 24.45
C GLU A 305 -20.99 13.68 24.37
N ASP A 306 -20.89 12.80 25.37
CA ASP A 306 -19.91 11.71 25.38
C ASP A 306 -20.48 10.49 24.66
N ILE A 307 -19.92 10.20 23.49
CA ILE A 307 -20.28 9.07 22.64
C ILE A 307 -19.33 7.91 22.91
N SER A 308 -19.87 6.74 23.24
CA SER A 308 -19.10 5.51 23.40
C SER A 308 -18.75 4.90 22.04
N LEU A 309 -17.47 4.59 21.85
CA LEU A 309 -16.86 4.02 20.64
C LEU A 309 -15.92 2.84 21.01
N PRO A 310 -16.44 1.75 21.60
CA PRO A 310 -15.61 0.62 21.98
C PRO A 310 -15.09 -0.15 20.76
N PHE A 311 -14.25 -1.15 20.97
CA PHE A 311 -13.92 -2.10 19.90
C PHE A 311 -15.20 -2.76 19.35
N ASN A 312 -15.49 -2.55 18.07
CA ASN A 312 -16.79 -2.83 17.48
C ASN A 312 -16.88 -4.27 16.94
N LEU A 313 -17.66 -5.11 17.63
CA LEU A 313 -17.80 -6.53 17.29
C LEU A 313 -18.66 -6.78 16.06
N ASP A 314 -19.60 -5.88 15.74
CA ASP A 314 -20.40 -6.00 14.52
C ASP A 314 -19.53 -5.77 13.28
N ILE A 315 -18.63 -4.77 13.35
CA ILE A 315 -17.64 -4.54 12.31
C ILE A 315 -16.68 -5.73 12.20
N LEU A 316 -16.20 -6.28 13.32
CA LEU A 316 -15.35 -7.47 13.30
C LEU A 316 -16.03 -8.66 12.60
N ASN A 317 -17.30 -8.94 12.94
CA ASN A 317 -18.08 -9.99 12.27
C ASN A 317 -18.21 -9.74 10.76
N TRP A 318 -18.36 -8.48 10.37
CA TRP A 318 -18.39 -8.08 8.97
C TRP A 318 -17.06 -8.36 8.25
N ALA A 319 -15.94 -8.00 8.88
CA ALA A 319 -14.59 -8.22 8.37
C ALA A 319 -14.24 -9.71 8.26
N ASN A 320 -14.65 -10.54 9.22
CA ASN A 320 -14.47 -11.99 9.15
C ASN A 320 -15.13 -12.60 7.91
N LYS A 321 -16.35 -12.16 7.57
CA LYS A 321 -17.01 -12.56 6.31
C LYS A 321 -16.27 -12.05 5.07
N THR A 322 -15.67 -10.86 5.15
CA THR A 322 -14.81 -10.35 4.06
C THR A 322 -13.60 -11.26 3.85
N TRP A 323 -12.96 -11.76 4.90
CA TRP A 323 -11.86 -12.74 4.79
C TRP A 323 -12.29 -14.05 4.12
N GLU A 324 -13.49 -14.57 4.44
CA GLU A 324 -14.05 -15.75 3.77
C GLU A 324 -14.22 -15.51 2.25
N ILE A 325 -14.74 -14.35 1.86
CA ILE A 325 -14.88 -13.95 0.45
C ILE A 325 -13.50 -13.86 -0.22
N LEU A 326 -12.54 -13.16 0.39
CA LEU A 326 -11.19 -13.01 -0.14
C LEU A 326 -10.48 -14.37 -0.30
N SER A 327 -10.68 -15.30 0.64
CA SER A 327 -10.07 -16.64 0.59
C SER A 327 -10.68 -17.55 -0.48
N SER A 328 -11.95 -17.33 -0.83
CA SER A 328 -12.69 -18.14 -1.82
C SER A 328 -12.66 -17.57 -3.23
N ALA A 329 -12.13 -16.34 -3.40
CA ALA A 329 -12.04 -15.65 -4.66
C ALA A 329 -11.23 -16.44 -5.70
N LYS A 330 -11.77 -16.54 -6.92
CA LYS A 330 -11.12 -17.20 -8.06
C LYS A 330 -11.00 -16.23 -9.21
N LEU A 331 -9.80 -16.16 -9.80
CA LEU A 331 -9.56 -15.36 -10.99
C LEU A 331 -10.27 -16.01 -12.20
N PRO A 332 -11.11 -15.27 -12.94
CA PRO A 332 -11.68 -15.78 -14.19
C PRO A 332 -10.58 -16.11 -15.21
N SER A 333 -10.72 -17.20 -15.96
CA SER A 333 -9.66 -17.74 -16.83
C SER A 333 -9.21 -16.81 -17.96
N GLN A 334 -10.06 -15.86 -18.35
CA GLN A 334 -9.76 -14.86 -19.39
C GLN A 334 -9.05 -13.61 -18.85
N VAL A 335 -8.97 -13.45 -17.53
CA VAL A 335 -8.35 -12.29 -16.89
C VAL A 335 -6.96 -12.65 -16.42
N LYS A 336 -5.97 -11.81 -16.75
CA LYS A 336 -4.61 -11.99 -16.25
C LYS A 336 -4.41 -11.19 -14.97
N PHE A 337 -3.67 -11.76 -14.03
CA PHE A 337 -3.34 -11.11 -12.77
C PHE A 337 -1.82 -10.95 -12.62
N TYR A 338 -1.39 -9.78 -12.15
CA TYR A 338 -0.01 -9.45 -11.85
C TYR A 338 0.07 -8.84 -10.45
N ASN A 339 1.13 -9.16 -9.71
CA ASN A 339 1.35 -8.68 -8.36
C ASN A 339 2.72 -8.00 -8.26
N ILE A 340 2.74 -6.76 -7.80
CA ILE A 340 3.95 -6.04 -7.40
C ILE A 340 3.88 -5.88 -5.89
N TYR A 341 4.88 -6.39 -5.17
CA TYR A 341 4.97 -6.25 -3.71
C TYR A 341 6.25 -5.52 -3.33
N GLY A 342 6.19 -4.69 -2.29
CA GLY A 342 7.36 -3.97 -1.81
C GLY A 342 8.25 -4.85 -0.92
N THR A 343 9.53 -4.53 -0.87
CA THR A 343 10.58 -5.31 -0.19
C THR A 343 11.64 -4.39 0.42
N ASN A 344 12.53 -4.96 1.22
CA ASN A 344 13.71 -4.33 1.80
C ASN A 344 13.41 -3.21 2.82
N LEU A 345 12.25 -3.26 3.48
CA LEU A 345 11.92 -2.36 4.58
C LEU A 345 11.42 -3.12 5.81
N GLU A 346 11.92 -2.70 6.97
CA GLU A 346 11.44 -3.17 8.26
C GLU A 346 9.94 -2.88 8.40
N THR A 347 9.14 -3.95 8.39
CA THR A 347 7.69 -3.86 8.34
C THR A 347 7.05 -4.37 9.62
N PRO A 348 6.25 -3.56 10.34
CA PRO A 348 5.61 -3.96 11.58
C PRO A 348 4.76 -5.23 11.44
N HIS A 349 5.23 -6.31 12.06
CA HIS A 349 4.55 -7.60 12.03
C HIS A 349 3.81 -7.90 13.34
N SER A 350 4.51 -7.76 14.46
CA SER A 350 3.94 -7.87 15.81
C SER A 350 4.15 -6.57 16.58
N VAL A 351 3.32 -6.32 17.59
CA VAL A 351 3.39 -5.10 18.40
C VAL A 351 3.45 -5.44 19.87
N CYS A 352 4.35 -4.78 20.59
CA CYS A 352 4.64 -4.98 22.00
C CYS A 352 4.42 -3.67 22.78
N PHE A 353 3.74 -3.76 23.93
CA PHE A 353 3.52 -2.65 24.85
C PHE A 353 4.10 -2.91 26.24
N GLY A 354 4.64 -1.84 26.84
CA GLY A 354 5.30 -1.90 28.14
C GLY A 354 6.75 -2.37 28.08
N SER A 355 7.31 -2.62 29.25
CA SER A 355 8.66 -3.17 29.44
C SER A 355 8.79 -3.82 30.80
N GLY A 356 9.89 -4.54 31.04
CA GLY A 356 10.16 -5.17 32.34
C GLY A 356 10.15 -4.19 33.53
N ASP A 357 10.54 -2.93 33.30
CA ASP A 357 10.52 -1.84 34.29
C ASP A 357 9.19 -1.06 34.33
N LYS A 358 8.39 -1.12 33.26
CA LYS A 358 7.10 -0.42 33.13
C LYS A 358 6.05 -1.36 32.52
N PRO A 359 5.57 -2.36 33.28
CA PRO A 359 4.53 -3.25 32.81
C PRO A 359 3.20 -2.51 32.62
N VAL A 360 2.38 -3.02 31.71
CA VAL A 360 0.99 -2.61 31.51
C VAL A 360 0.14 -3.17 32.65
N THR A 361 -0.18 -2.34 33.63
CA THR A 361 -1.05 -2.72 34.75
C THR A 361 -2.53 -2.58 34.39
N ASP A 362 -2.87 -1.56 33.60
CA ASP A 362 -4.23 -1.23 33.16
C ASP A 362 -4.30 -1.18 31.63
N LEU A 363 -5.16 -2.01 31.04
CA LEU A 363 -5.32 -2.10 29.58
C LEU A 363 -5.90 -0.82 28.99
N GLN A 364 -6.69 -0.04 29.73
CA GLN A 364 -7.24 1.22 29.25
C GLN A 364 -6.17 2.31 29.12
N LYS A 365 -5.00 2.11 29.73
CA LYS A 365 -3.84 3.00 29.60
C LYS A 365 -2.96 2.67 28.40
N LEU A 366 -3.23 1.59 27.65
CA LEU A 366 -2.44 1.20 26.48
C LEU A 366 -2.25 2.33 25.47
N ARG A 367 -3.24 3.23 25.34
CA ARG A 367 -3.15 4.44 24.50
C ARG A 367 -2.00 5.38 24.82
N TYR A 368 -1.43 5.30 26.03
CA TYR A 368 -0.31 6.14 26.48
C TYR A 368 1.04 5.42 26.40
N PHE A 369 1.05 4.12 26.07
CA PHE A 369 2.28 3.37 25.90
C PHE A 369 2.83 3.57 24.48
N GLN A 370 4.15 3.67 24.39
CA GLN A 370 4.85 3.61 23.11
C GLN A 370 4.81 2.16 22.60
N ALA A 371 4.31 1.99 21.38
CA ALA A 371 4.38 0.71 20.69
C ALA A 371 5.84 0.41 20.31
N LYS A 372 6.27 -0.82 20.57
CA LYS A 372 7.49 -1.41 20.01
C LYS A 372 7.08 -2.47 19.01
N TYR A 373 7.84 -2.65 17.94
CA TYR A 373 7.48 -3.57 16.87
C TYR A 373 8.50 -4.67 16.73
N VAL A 374 8.01 -5.87 16.38
CA VAL A 374 8.84 -6.90 15.76
C VAL A 374 8.63 -6.75 14.26
N PHE A 375 9.73 -6.60 13.54
CA PHE A 375 9.72 -6.35 12.11
C PHE A 375 9.99 -7.62 11.32
N VAL A 376 9.40 -7.69 10.13
CA VAL A 376 9.72 -8.64 9.07
C VAL A 376 9.97 -7.85 7.78
N ASP A 377 10.44 -8.51 6.73
CA ASP A 377 10.62 -7.86 5.43
C ASP A 377 9.27 -7.51 4.77
N GLY A 378 9.23 -6.39 4.06
CA GLY A 378 8.04 -5.78 3.48
C GLY A 378 8.31 -4.39 2.94
N ASP A 379 7.26 -3.57 2.89
CA ASP A 379 7.28 -2.21 2.32
C ASP A 379 7.15 -1.10 3.39
N GLY A 380 7.38 -1.44 4.66
CA GLY A 380 7.17 -0.58 5.82
C GLY A 380 5.74 -0.59 6.36
N THR A 381 4.77 -1.16 5.61
CA THR A 381 3.37 -1.30 6.05
C THR A 381 2.87 -2.74 5.96
N VAL A 382 3.11 -3.41 4.84
CA VAL A 382 2.59 -4.73 4.48
C VAL A 382 3.74 -5.74 4.41
N PRO A 383 3.71 -6.80 5.22
CA PRO A 383 4.69 -7.88 5.13
C PRO A 383 4.69 -8.54 3.73
N ILE A 384 5.86 -8.95 3.24
CA ILE A 384 5.99 -9.69 1.95
C ILE A 384 5.07 -10.91 1.92
N GLU A 385 5.01 -11.66 3.02
CA GLU A 385 4.18 -12.86 3.14
C GLU A 385 2.70 -12.54 2.87
N SER A 386 2.19 -11.45 3.46
CA SER A 386 0.82 -10.98 3.24
C SER A 386 0.60 -10.54 1.80
N ALA A 387 1.54 -9.78 1.23
CA ALA A 387 1.43 -9.26 -0.13
C ALA A 387 1.51 -10.36 -1.21
N LYS A 388 2.22 -11.46 -0.95
CA LYS A 388 2.32 -12.60 -1.87
C LYS A 388 1.19 -13.61 -1.73
N ALA A 389 0.52 -13.66 -0.58
CA ALA A 389 -0.54 -14.60 -0.26
C ALA A 389 -1.90 -14.22 -0.89
N ASP A 390 -1.88 -13.85 -2.16
CA ASP A 390 -3.05 -13.44 -2.94
C ASP A 390 -4.00 -14.60 -3.28
N GLY A 391 -3.50 -15.84 -3.32
CA GLY A 391 -4.31 -17.03 -3.60
C GLY A 391 -4.78 -17.16 -5.06
N LEU A 392 -4.23 -16.36 -5.98
CA LEU A 392 -4.59 -16.31 -7.39
C LEU A 392 -3.49 -16.91 -8.27
N ASN A 393 -3.85 -17.32 -9.48
CA ASN A 393 -2.88 -17.75 -10.48
C ASN A 393 -2.30 -16.53 -11.21
N ALA A 394 -1.29 -15.89 -10.61
CA ALA A 394 -0.63 -14.72 -11.18
C ALA A 394 0.29 -15.10 -12.36
N GLU A 395 0.28 -14.27 -13.41
CA GLU A 395 1.24 -14.36 -14.51
C GLU A 395 2.66 -13.99 -14.04
N ALA A 396 2.76 -13.04 -13.09
CA ALA A 396 4.01 -12.64 -12.46
C ALA A 396 3.77 -12.09 -11.05
N ARG A 397 4.74 -12.34 -10.16
CA ARG A 397 4.89 -11.67 -8.86
C ARG A 397 6.27 -11.06 -8.80
N VAL A 398 6.37 -9.74 -8.67
CA VAL A 398 7.66 -9.02 -8.70
C VAL A 398 7.84 -8.25 -7.41
N GLY A 399 8.94 -8.53 -6.70
CA GLY A 399 9.37 -7.76 -5.54
C GLY A 399 10.10 -6.52 -6.01
N VAL A 400 9.72 -5.35 -5.51
CA VAL A 400 10.39 -4.08 -5.81
C VAL A 400 10.79 -3.42 -4.50
N PRO A 401 12.07 -3.12 -4.25
CA PRO A 401 12.47 -2.36 -3.07
C PRO A 401 11.79 -0.98 -3.07
N GLY A 402 11.15 -0.60 -1.97
CA GLY A 402 10.48 0.70 -1.89
C GLY A 402 9.45 0.79 -0.76
N GLU A 403 9.23 2.03 -0.30
CA GLU A 403 8.21 2.36 0.71
C GLU A 403 6.81 2.18 0.15
N HIS A 404 5.88 1.74 1.00
CA HIS A 404 4.50 1.38 0.66
C HIS A 404 3.83 2.35 -0.31
N ARG A 405 3.89 3.67 -0.06
CA ARG A 405 3.36 4.69 -0.99
C ARG A 405 4.37 5.10 -2.06
N GLY A 406 5.64 5.21 -1.70
CA GLY A 406 6.75 5.59 -2.58
C GLY A 406 6.88 4.69 -3.81
N ILE A 407 6.46 3.43 -3.69
CA ILE A 407 6.44 2.45 -4.78
C ILE A 407 5.63 2.93 -6.01
N LEU A 408 4.64 3.81 -5.82
CA LEU A 408 3.86 4.42 -6.91
C LEU A 408 4.66 5.42 -7.77
N ARG A 409 5.85 5.80 -7.32
CA ARG A 409 6.79 6.70 -8.02
C ARG A 409 8.03 5.97 -8.52
N GLU A 410 8.15 4.68 -8.22
CA GLU A 410 9.35 3.91 -8.53
C GLU A 410 9.50 3.69 -10.04
N PRO A 411 10.62 4.12 -10.65
CA PRO A 411 10.85 3.94 -12.08
C PRO A 411 10.79 2.48 -12.54
N HIS A 412 11.16 1.54 -11.67
CA HIS A 412 11.04 0.11 -11.97
C HIS A 412 9.57 -0.32 -12.10
N VAL A 413 8.69 0.15 -11.22
CA VAL A 413 7.24 -0.09 -11.29
C VAL A 413 6.65 0.47 -12.58
N PHE A 414 7.07 1.67 -12.98
CA PHE A 414 6.67 2.27 -14.26
C PHE A 414 7.05 1.39 -15.45
N ARG A 415 8.25 0.80 -15.47
CA ARG A 415 8.67 -0.13 -16.53
C ARG A 415 7.82 -1.40 -16.54
N LEU A 416 7.57 -2.00 -15.37
CA LEU A 416 6.73 -3.20 -15.23
C LEU A 416 5.33 -2.96 -15.80
N ILE A 417 4.69 -1.89 -15.36
CA ILE A 417 3.33 -1.53 -15.78
C ILE A 417 3.31 -1.23 -17.27
N LYS A 418 4.24 -0.40 -17.77
CA LYS A 418 4.33 -0.07 -19.20
C LYS A 418 4.46 -1.33 -20.07
N HIS A 419 5.30 -2.28 -19.64
CA HIS A 419 5.48 -3.56 -20.32
C HIS A 419 4.20 -4.40 -20.33
N TRP A 420 3.56 -4.62 -19.17
CA TRP A 420 2.35 -5.44 -19.08
C TRP A 420 1.14 -4.82 -19.81
N LEU A 421 1.06 -3.49 -19.85
CA LEU A 421 0.06 -2.75 -20.62
C LEU A 421 0.38 -2.70 -22.13
N LYS A 422 1.58 -3.14 -22.55
CA LYS A 422 2.09 -2.99 -23.92
C LYS A 422 2.01 -1.55 -24.41
N ALA A 423 2.31 -0.60 -23.54
CA ALA A 423 2.24 0.82 -23.83
C ALA A 423 3.59 1.32 -24.39
N GLY A 424 3.57 1.97 -25.54
CA GLY A 424 4.78 2.41 -26.26
C GLY A 424 5.41 1.31 -27.13
N VAL A 425 6.67 1.52 -27.52
CA VAL A 425 7.42 0.56 -28.35
C VAL A 425 7.84 -0.62 -27.48
N PRO A 426 7.54 -1.88 -27.86
CA PRO A 426 8.00 -3.05 -27.12
C PRO A 426 9.53 -3.08 -27.03
N ASP A 427 10.05 -3.23 -25.82
CA ASP A 427 11.45 -3.58 -25.62
C ASP A 427 11.58 -5.11 -25.68
N PRO A 428 12.19 -5.69 -26.73
CA PRO A 428 12.30 -7.13 -26.89
C PRO A 428 13.29 -7.77 -25.91
N PHE A 429 14.10 -6.98 -25.21
CA PHE A 429 15.10 -7.46 -24.26
C PHE A 429 14.64 -7.31 -22.80
N TYR A 430 13.56 -6.57 -22.55
CA TYR A 430 13.02 -6.40 -21.21
C TYR A 430 12.34 -7.67 -20.69
N ASN A 431 12.83 -8.20 -19.57
CA ASN A 431 12.19 -9.29 -18.84
C ASN A 431 11.80 -8.81 -17.43
N PRO A 432 10.50 -8.66 -17.10
CA PRO A 432 10.06 -8.13 -15.81
C PRO A 432 10.43 -9.00 -14.60
N LEU A 433 10.81 -10.26 -14.81
CA LEU A 433 11.25 -11.17 -13.74
C LEU A 433 12.76 -11.06 -13.46
N ASN A 434 13.53 -10.56 -14.43
CA ASN A 434 15.00 -10.59 -14.40
C ASN A 434 15.65 -9.22 -14.62
N ASP A 435 14.89 -8.18 -14.99
CA ASP A 435 15.41 -6.82 -15.18
C ASP A 435 15.53 -6.13 -13.83
N PHE A 436 16.74 -6.01 -13.33
CA PHE A 436 17.05 -5.26 -12.12
C PHE A 436 17.54 -3.88 -12.53
N VAL A 437 16.79 -2.84 -12.18
CA VAL A 437 17.29 -1.47 -12.30
C VAL A 437 18.24 -1.22 -11.12
N ILE A 438 19.55 -1.43 -11.32
CA ILE A 438 20.57 -0.91 -10.40
C ILE A 438 20.62 0.60 -10.61
N LEU A 439 19.78 1.35 -9.89
CA LEU A 439 19.95 2.78 -9.76
C LEU A 439 21.01 3.01 -8.67
N PRO A 440 22.09 3.76 -8.94
CA PRO A 440 22.90 4.31 -7.86
C PRO A 440 22.07 5.41 -7.18
N THR A 441 21.15 5.02 -6.30
CA THR A 441 20.62 5.94 -5.28
C THR A 441 21.77 6.33 -4.36
N ALA A 442 21.75 7.55 -3.83
CA ALA A 442 22.82 8.17 -3.06
C ALA A 442 23.16 7.36 -1.78
N PHE A 443 23.97 6.33 -1.98
CA PHE A 443 24.62 5.38 -1.11
C PHE A 443 24.64 5.59 0.42
N GLU A 444 24.10 4.60 1.14
CA GLU A 444 24.84 3.94 2.23
C GLU A 444 25.92 3.04 1.60
N MET A 445 27.08 3.63 1.27
CA MET A 445 28.28 2.87 0.90
C MET A 445 28.96 2.43 2.19
N GLU A 446 28.97 1.12 2.47
CA GLU A 446 30.05 0.59 3.31
C GLU A 446 31.37 0.74 2.54
N ARG A 447 32.15 1.76 2.90
CA ARG A 447 33.45 2.05 2.29
C ARG A 447 34.51 1.16 2.92
N TYR A 448 34.95 0.13 2.21
CA TYR A 448 36.16 -0.60 2.57
C TYR A 448 37.36 -0.03 1.81
N LYS A 449 38.41 0.35 2.55
CA LYS A 449 39.72 0.68 1.97
C LYS A 449 40.59 -0.56 1.96
N GLU A 450 40.73 -1.19 0.79
CA GLU A 450 41.76 -2.19 0.57
C GLU A 450 42.78 -1.68 -0.46
N LYS A 451 44.05 -1.63 -0.06
CA LYS A 451 45.23 -1.42 -0.95
C LYS A 451 45.13 -0.25 -1.94
N GLY A 452 44.54 0.87 -1.54
CA GLY A 452 44.58 2.12 -2.30
C GLY A 452 43.54 2.25 -3.42
N VAL A 453 42.60 1.32 -3.53
CA VAL A 453 41.43 1.40 -4.42
C VAL A 453 40.17 1.46 -3.55
N GLU A 454 39.27 2.41 -3.82
CA GLU A 454 37.95 2.45 -3.17
C GLU A 454 37.03 1.45 -3.87
N VAL A 455 36.51 0.49 -3.09
CA VAL A 455 35.60 -0.55 -3.56
C VAL A 455 34.34 -0.50 -2.70
N ALA A 456 33.18 -0.29 -3.33
CA ALA A 456 31.87 -0.48 -2.68
C ALA A 456 31.38 -1.89 -2.98
N SER A 457 30.90 -2.65 -1.98
CA SER A 457 30.35 -3.99 -2.19
C SER A 457 28.87 -4.08 -1.79
N LEU A 458 28.04 -4.68 -2.65
CA LEU A 458 26.66 -5.09 -2.34
C LEU A 458 26.66 -6.58 -1.92
N LYS A 459 25.95 -6.94 -0.85
CA LYS A 459 25.82 -8.33 -0.39
C LYS A 459 24.35 -8.75 -0.49
N GLU A 460 24.03 -9.61 -1.45
CA GLU A 460 22.70 -10.22 -1.59
C GLU A 460 22.83 -11.74 -1.78
N GLU A 461 21.93 -12.48 -1.12
CA GLU A 461 21.81 -13.94 -1.24
C GLU A 461 20.69 -14.30 -2.22
N TRP A 462 20.93 -15.28 -3.09
CA TRP A 462 19.97 -15.67 -4.13
C TRP A 462 19.81 -17.19 -4.21
N GLU A 463 18.57 -17.65 -4.34
CA GLU A 463 18.22 -19.04 -4.62
C GLU A 463 17.51 -19.13 -5.99
N ILE A 464 18.07 -19.87 -6.94
CA ILE A 464 17.48 -20.11 -8.27
C ILE A 464 16.94 -21.54 -8.29
N ILE A 465 15.61 -21.71 -8.27
CA ILE A 465 14.97 -23.02 -8.41
C ILE A 465 14.73 -23.31 -9.89
N SER A 466 15.49 -24.24 -10.47
CA SER A 466 15.23 -24.78 -11.81
C SER A 466 14.16 -25.88 -11.73
N LYS A 467 13.16 -25.83 -12.61
CA LYS A 467 12.30 -26.97 -12.91
C LYS A 467 13.07 -27.93 -13.80
N ASP A 468 13.79 -28.88 -13.20
CA ASP A 468 13.89 -30.27 -13.65
C ASP A 468 14.83 -31.08 -12.73
N GLN A 469 14.22 -32.09 -12.10
CA GLN A 469 14.74 -33.33 -11.49
C GLN A 469 15.65 -33.32 -10.23
N ASP A 470 15.05 -33.84 -9.14
CA ASP A 470 15.54 -34.95 -8.30
C ASP A 470 17.05 -35.12 -8.15
N ASP A 471 17.60 -34.67 -7.01
CA ASP A 471 18.26 -35.57 -6.05
C ASP A 471 18.68 -34.83 -4.76
N LEU A 472 18.58 -35.53 -3.64
CA LEU A 472 18.99 -35.10 -2.31
C LEU A 472 20.49 -34.78 -2.26
N SER A 473 20.89 -33.55 -1.88
CA SER A 473 21.87 -33.29 -0.81
C SER A 473 22.34 -31.82 -0.71
N ASN A 474 22.40 -31.36 0.54
CA ASN A 474 23.22 -30.28 1.11
C ASN A 474 23.23 -28.90 0.44
N THR A 475 22.43 -27.99 1.03
CA THR A 475 22.54 -26.54 0.91
C THR A 475 23.90 -26.04 1.42
N SER A 476 24.71 -25.48 0.51
CA SER A 476 25.84 -24.62 0.86
C SER A 476 25.56 -23.21 0.37
N ASP A 477 25.60 -22.23 1.28
CA ASP A 477 25.42 -20.80 1.03
C ASP A 477 26.21 -20.34 -0.20
N LYS A 478 25.52 -19.75 -1.19
CA LYS A 478 26.13 -19.10 -2.35
C LYS A 478 26.05 -17.58 -2.16
N MET A 479 27.19 -16.97 -1.88
CA MET A 479 27.34 -15.52 -1.72
C MET A 479 27.69 -14.90 -3.07
N CYS A 480 26.86 -13.98 -3.58
CA CYS A 480 27.18 -13.16 -4.75
C CYS A 480 27.48 -11.73 -4.28
N SER A 481 28.63 -11.19 -4.65
CA SER A 481 29.00 -9.80 -4.34
C SER A 481 29.10 -8.97 -5.62
N ILE A 482 28.48 -7.79 -5.65
CA ILE A 482 28.68 -6.78 -6.70
C ILE A 482 29.66 -5.74 -6.16
N SER A 483 30.70 -5.39 -6.90
CA SER A 483 31.59 -4.29 -6.56
C SER A 483 31.50 -3.14 -7.56
N VAL A 484 31.65 -1.90 -7.10
CA VAL A 484 31.80 -0.70 -7.96
C VAL A 484 33.12 -0.04 -7.59
N SER A 485 33.97 0.22 -8.59
CA SER A 485 35.26 0.90 -8.40
C SER A 485 35.29 2.21 -9.17
N HIS A 486 35.90 3.23 -8.58
CA HIS A 486 36.05 4.56 -9.16
C HIS A 486 37.53 4.78 -9.51
N GLU A 487 37.88 4.88 -10.79
CA GLU A 487 39.23 5.34 -11.17
C GLU A 487 39.30 6.87 -11.12
N GLY A 488 40.47 7.37 -10.69
CA GLY A 488 40.66 8.75 -10.25
C GLY A 488 40.49 9.83 -11.32
N ALA A 489 40.02 10.99 -10.84
CA ALA A 489 40.02 12.32 -11.43
C ALA A 489 40.75 12.50 -12.78
N ASN A 490 40.01 12.37 -13.90
CA ASN A 490 40.13 13.23 -15.12
C ASN A 490 39.30 12.76 -16.34
N GLN A 491 38.24 11.98 -16.19
CA GLN A 491 37.38 11.61 -17.33
C GLN A 491 35.90 11.90 -17.03
N SER A 492 35.18 12.42 -18.03
CA SER A 492 33.78 12.86 -17.95
C SER A 492 32.76 11.72 -18.06
N TYR A 493 33.17 10.50 -17.71
CA TYR A 493 32.34 9.29 -17.77
C TYR A 493 32.61 8.45 -16.53
N SER A 494 31.54 8.01 -15.87
CA SER A 494 31.60 7.02 -14.79
C SER A 494 31.34 5.63 -15.37
N GLU A 495 32.31 4.73 -15.23
CA GLU A 495 32.18 3.31 -15.59
C GLU A 495 31.81 2.49 -14.34
N ALA A 496 30.72 1.73 -14.40
CA ALA A 496 30.38 0.75 -13.37
C ALA A 496 30.80 -0.65 -13.85
N HIS A 497 31.70 -1.31 -13.11
CA HIS A 497 32.20 -2.64 -13.42
C HIS A 497 31.66 -3.66 -12.42
N ALA A 498 30.69 -4.50 -12.80
CA ALA A 498 30.24 -5.61 -11.96
C ALA A 498 31.18 -6.83 -12.14
N THR A 499 31.83 -7.28 -11.05
CA THR A 499 32.67 -8.49 -11.06
C THR A 499 32.03 -9.58 -10.21
N LEU A 500 31.70 -10.73 -10.82
CA LEU A 500 31.25 -11.93 -10.11
C LEU A 500 32.42 -12.91 -9.92
N VAL A 501 32.69 -13.30 -8.68
CA VAL A 501 33.69 -14.35 -8.38
C VAL A 501 32.98 -15.69 -8.23
N ILE A 502 33.27 -16.63 -9.13
CA ILE A 502 32.73 -17.99 -9.09
C ILE A 502 33.75 -18.90 -8.42
N HIS A 503 33.37 -19.54 -7.31
CA HIS A 503 34.15 -20.65 -6.77
C HIS A 503 33.83 -21.94 -7.55
N PRO A 504 34.83 -22.70 -8.01
CA PRO A 504 34.61 -23.88 -8.83
C PRO A 504 34.05 -25.04 -7.99
N GLY A 505 32.74 -25.25 -8.07
CA GLY A 505 32.08 -26.52 -7.77
C GLY A 505 31.77 -27.24 -9.07
N THR A 506 32.09 -28.53 -9.14
CA THR A 506 32.02 -29.38 -10.34
C THR A 506 30.62 -29.42 -10.95
N ASP A 507 30.60 -29.29 -12.29
CA ASP A 507 29.51 -29.61 -13.22
C ASP A 507 28.33 -28.63 -13.36
N SER A 508 28.63 -27.43 -13.86
CA SER A 508 28.01 -26.89 -15.11
C SER A 508 28.48 -25.45 -15.35
N LYS A 509 28.89 -25.16 -16.60
CA LYS A 509 29.34 -23.83 -17.04
C LYS A 509 28.39 -23.28 -18.11
N HIS A 510 27.72 -22.17 -17.83
CA HIS A 510 27.64 -20.95 -18.67
C HIS A 510 26.49 -20.04 -18.21
N VAL A 511 26.80 -18.81 -17.79
CA VAL A 511 25.98 -17.61 -18.05
C VAL A 511 26.93 -16.43 -18.27
N GLN A 512 26.80 -15.77 -19.42
CA GLN A 512 27.52 -14.54 -19.75
C GLN A 512 26.61 -13.36 -19.40
N LEU A 513 27.08 -12.45 -18.55
CA LEU A 513 26.41 -11.18 -18.27
C LEU A 513 27.36 -10.05 -18.65
N ASN A 514 27.02 -9.31 -19.72
CA ASN A 514 27.67 -8.05 -20.05
C ASN A 514 26.69 -6.93 -19.65
N ALA A 515 26.92 -6.27 -18.52
CA ALA A 515 26.23 -5.03 -18.18
C ALA A 515 27.21 -3.87 -18.42
N LEU A 516 26.96 -3.09 -19.47
CA LEU A 516 27.65 -1.84 -19.77
C LEU A 516 26.66 -0.72 -19.46
N ALA A 517 26.80 -0.08 -18.29
CA ALA A 517 26.10 1.16 -18.01
C ALA A 517 27.04 2.33 -18.32
N VAL A 518 26.74 3.06 -19.40
CA VAL A 518 27.39 4.35 -19.71
C VAL A 518 26.43 5.45 -19.26
N SER A 519 26.79 6.14 -18.18
CA SER A 519 26.19 7.43 -17.85
C SER A 519 26.86 8.49 -18.72
N VAL A 520 26.11 9.13 -19.61
CA VAL A 520 26.55 10.35 -20.29
C VAL A 520 25.91 11.52 -19.55
N ASP A 521 26.68 12.18 -18.69
CA ASP A 521 26.35 13.55 -18.31
C ASP A 521 26.54 14.43 -19.54
N ALA A 522 25.44 14.98 -20.06
CA ALA A 522 25.49 16.04 -21.07
C ALA A 522 24.47 17.12 -20.72
N LEU A 523 25.00 18.12 -19.98
CA LEU A 523 24.67 19.56 -19.92
C LEU A 523 23.23 20.01 -19.65
#